data_AF-A0A3C0C4V2-F1
#
_entry.id   AF-A0A3C0C4V2-F1
#
_cell.length_a   1.000
_cell.length_b   1.000
_cell.length_c   1.000
_cell.angle_alpha   90.00
_cell.angle_beta   90.00
_cell.angle_gamma   90.00
#
_symmetry.space_group_name_H-M   'P 1'
#
loop_
_entity.id
_entity.type
_entity.pdbx_description
1 polymer ?
#
loop_
_entity_poly.entity_id
_entity_poly.type
_entity_poly.pdbx_seq_one_letter_code
_entity_poly.pdbx_strand_id
1 'polypeptide(L)'
;MFSAIFIRRPILATVCSIVIILLGLVSIITLPVAQFPELVPPQVTVTAFYPGATPEVIAQVVASPLESQINGVDNMIYMDSVSNGQGNM
;
A
#
# COMPACT_ATOMS: atom_id res chain seq x y z
N MET A 1 -19.43 32.15 -26.58
CA MET A 1 -18.62 33.40 -26.53
C MET A 1 -17.24 33.24 -25.86
N PHE A 2 -16.84 32.06 -25.36
CA PHE A 2 -15.53 31.85 -24.73
C PHE A 2 -14.37 31.75 -25.75
N SER A 3 -14.61 31.11 -26.90
CA SER A 3 -13.63 30.88 -27.95
C SER A 3 -13.13 32.17 -28.63
N ALA A 4 -13.94 33.24 -28.64
CA ALA A 4 -13.59 34.51 -29.27
C ALA A 4 -12.39 35.21 -28.59
N ILE A 5 -12.18 34.98 -27.28
CA ILE A 5 -11.07 35.56 -26.51
C ILE A 5 -9.74 34.91 -26.93
N PHE A 6 -9.73 33.59 -27.12
CA PHE A 6 -8.55 32.83 -27.56
C PHE A 6 -8.22 33.08 -29.04
N ILE A 7 -9.25 33.25 -29.90
CA ILE A 7 -9.06 33.57 -31.33
C ILE A 7 -8.48 34.98 -31.51
N ARG A 8 -8.92 35.96 -30.72
CA ARG A 8 -8.52 37.37 -30.88
C ARG A 8 -7.19 37.70 -30.19
N ARG A 9 -6.70 36.84 -29.29
CA ARG A 9 -5.40 36.94 -28.61
C ARG A 9 -4.64 35.60 -28.77
N PRO A 10 -4.10 35.30 -29.97
CA PRO A 10 -3.46 34.02 -30.26
C PRO A 10 -2.27 33.70 -29.33
N ILE A 11 -1.55 34.72 -28.87
CA ILE A 11 -0.44 34.58 -27.92
C ILE A 11 -0.90 33.94 -26.61
N LEU A 12 -2.10 34.30 -26.10
CA LEU A 12 -2.63 33.75 -24.85
C LEU A 12 -2.97 32.26 -25.02
N ALA A 13 -3.57 31.88 -26.15
CA ALA A 13 -3.87 30.49 -26.48
C ALA A 13 -2.58 29.64 -26.57
N THR A 14 -1.53 30.16 -27.21
CA THR A 14 -0.24 29.47 -27.32
C THR A 14 0.43 29.28 -25.96
N VAL A 15 0.42 30.30 -25.09
CA VAL A 15 1.00 30.19 -23.74
C VAL A 15 0.27 29.15 -22.91
N CYS A 16 -1.07 29.12 -22.93
CA CYS A 16 -1.84 28.08 -22.23
C CYS A 16 -1.49 26.67 -22.72
N SER A 17 -1.37 26.48 -24.05
CA SER A 17 -0.98 25.19 -24.63
C SER A 17 0.42 24.76 -24.16
N ILE A 18 1.38 25.68 -24.18
CA ILE A 18 2.75 25.42 -23.71
C ILE A 18 2.77 25.04 -22.23
N VAL A 19 1.99 25.73 -21.39
CA VAL A 19 1.89 25.43 -19.96
C VAL A 19 1.33 24.03 -19.73
N ILE A 20 0.29 23.62 -20.47
CA ILE A 20 -0.29 22.28 -20.36
C ILE A 20 0.73 21.22 -20.78
N ILE A 21 1.48 21.45 -21.86
CA ILE A 21 2.51 20.52 -22.33
C ILE A 21 3.64 20.40 -21.31
N LEU A 22 4.11 21.52 -20.75
CA LEU A 22 5.16 21.54 -19.71
C LEU A 22 4.72 20.77 -18.45
N LEU A 23 3.50 21.01 -17.97
CA LEU A 23 2.94 20.29 -16.82
C LEU A 23 2.80 18.79 -17.11
N GLY A 24 2.36 18.43 -18.31
CA GLY A 24 2.29 17.03 -18.75
C GLY A 24 3.66 16.36 -18.79
N LEU A 25 4.67 17.06 -19.31
CA LEU A 25 6.03 16.53 -19.43
C LEU A 25 6.67 16.30 -18.05
N VAL A 26 6.48 17.23 -17.11
CA VAL A 26 6.91 17.05 -15.72
C VAL A 26 6.20 15.88 -15.07
N SER A 27 4.88 15.76 -15.28
CA SER A 27 4.06 14.70 -14.69
C SER A 27 4.51 13.30 -15.12
N ILE A 28 4.90 13.12 -16.39
CA ILE A 28 5.40 11.85 -16.93
C ILE A 28 6.65 11.37 -16.18
N ILE A 29 7.55 12.29 -15.84
CA ILE A 29 8.81 11.96 -15.17
C ILE A 29 8.57 11.65 -13.69
N THR A 30 7.59 12.32 -13.07
CA THR A 30 7.27 12.13 -11.64
C THR A 30 6.32 10.97 -11.36
N LEU A 31 5.60 10.46 -12.36
CA LEU A 31 4.63 9.39 -12.14
C LEU A 31 5.36 8.06 -11.87
N PRO A 32 5.11 7.40 -10.73
CA PRO A 32 5.63 6.07 -10.50
C PRO A 32 5.01 5.09 -11.49
N VAL A 33 5.87 4.35 -12.21
CA VAL A 33 5.43 3.29 -13.12
C VAL A 33 5.39 1.98 -12.35
N ALA A 34 4.19 1.47 -12.10
CA ALA A 34 3.97 0.15 -11.49
C ALA A 34 3.37 -0.81 -12.52
N GLN A 35 3.80 -2.09 -12.51
CA GLN A 35 3.29 -3.11 -13.45
C GLN A 35 1.85 -3.52 -13.13
N PHE A 36 1.48 -3.45 -11.86
CA PHE A 36 0.13 -3.62 -11.35
C PHE A 36 -0.10 -2.55 -10.28
N PRO A 37 -1.34 -2.06 -10.09
CA PRO A 37 -1.67 -1.31 -8.89
C PRO A 37 -1.42 -2.18 -7.65
N GLU A 38 -1.36 -1.59 -6.45
CA GLU A 38 -1.27 -2.35 -5.20
C GLU A 38 -2.54 -3.20 -5.01
N LEU A 39 -2.52 -4.41 -5.59
CA LEU A 39 -3.58 -5.41 -5.52
C LEU A 39 -3.39 -6.36 -4.34
N VAL A 40 -2.24 -6.30 -3.68
CA VAL A 40 -1.94 -7.13 -2.51
C VAL A 40 -2.43 -6.40 -1.26
N PRO A 41 -3.26 -7.05 -0.42
CA PRO A 41 -3.57 -6.52 0.90
C PRO A 41 -2.27 -6.29 1.68
N PRO A 42 -2.14 -5.20 2.45
CA PRO A 42 -0.98 -5.00 3.31
C PRO A 42 -0.93 -6.15 4.34
N GLN A 43 0.20 -6.85 4.38
CA GLN A 43 0.41 -7.95 5.32
C GLN A 43 1.28 -7.48 6.48
N VAL A 44 0.88 -7.83 7.70
CA VAL A 44 1.67 -7.60 8.91
C VAL A 44 2.17 -8.96 9.39
N THR A 45 3.49 -9.12 9.51
CA THR A 45 4.12 -10.33 10.03
C THR A 45 4.50 -10.12 11.49
N VAL A 46 3.99 -10.96 12.38
CA VAL A 46 4.33 -10.96 13.80
C VAL A 46 5.16 -12.20 14.08
N THR A 47 6.40 -12.01 14.53
CA THR A 47 7.27 -13.12 14.93
C THR A 47 7.43 -13.16 16.45
N ALA A 48 7.34 -14.36 17.01
CA ALA A 48 7.53 -14.61 18.43
C ALA A 48 8.46 -15.82 18.62
N PHE A 49 9.43 -15.68 19.52
CA PHE A 49 10.42 -16.73 19.78
C PHE A 49 10.22 -17.31 21.18
N TYR A 50 9.96 -18.62 21.25
CA TYR A 50 9.87 -19.36 22.50
C TYR A 50 10.66 -20.68 22.39
N PRO A 51 11.99 -20.63 22.63
CA PRO A 51 12.88 -21.77 22.41
C PRO A 51 12.62 -22.86 23.45
N GLY A 52 12.52 -24.10 22.99
CA GLY A 52 12.36 -25.28 23.87
C GLY A 52 10.92 -25.64 24.24
N ALA A 53 9.90 -24.95 23.71
CA ALA A 53 8.51 -25.41 23.78
C ALA A 53 8.13 -26.27 22.57
N THR A 54 7.19 -27.19 22.79
CA THR A 54 6.53 -27.90 21.71
C THR A 54 5.62 -26.95 20.92
N PRO A 55 5.37 -27.20 19.62
CA PRO A 55 4.46 -26.41 18.79
C PRO A 55 3.08 -26.17 19.44
N GLU A 56 2.48 -27.20 20.06
CA GLU A 56 1.23 -27.09 20.81
C GLU A 56 1.28 -26.03 21.93
N VAL A 57 2.39 -25.94 22.66
CA VAL A 57 2.52 -25.00 23.78
C VAL A 57 2.71 -23.57 23.26
N ILE A 58 3.42 -23.38 22.16
CA ILE A 58 3.59 -22.07 21.52
C ILE A 58 2.25 -21.57 20.97
N ALA A 59 1.45 -22.44 20.36
CA ALA A 59 0.12 -22.10 19.87
C ALA A 59 -0.82 -21.65 21.01
N GLN A 60 -0.82 -22.34 22.14
CA GLN A 60 -1.72 -22.02 23.26
C GLN A 60 -1.26 -20.82 24.10
N VAL A 61 0.05 -20.68 24.33
CA VAL A 61 0.58 -19.69 25.27
C VAL A 61 0.98 -18.39 24.57
N VAL A 62 1.38 -18.45 23.29
CA VAL A 62 1.90 -17.28 22.55
C VAL A 62 0.93 -16.88 21.44
N ALA A 63 0.44 -17.81 20.61
CA ALA A 63 -0.48 -17.47 19.51
C ALA A 63 -1.84 -16.98 20.03
N SER A 64 -2.45 -17.72 20.97
CA SER A 64 -3.79 -17.39 21.47
C SER A 64 -3.92 -15.97 22.06
N PRO A 65 -2.99 -15.49 22.93
CA PRO A 65 -3.08 -14.10 23.38
C PRO A 65 -2.74 -13.09 22.27
N LEU A 66 -1.81 -13.40 21.35
CA LEU A 66 -1.51 -12.51 20.22
C LEU A 66 -2.72 -12.36 19.30
N GLU A 67 -3.36 -13.46 18.92
CA GLU A 67 -4.58 -13.47 18.12
C GLU A 67 -5.70 -12.70 18.80
N SER A 68 -5.91 -12.87 20.11
CA SER A 68 -6.94 -12.11 20.84
C SER A 68 -6.68 -10.60 20.87
N GLN A 69 -5.42 -10.16 20.85
CA GLN A 69 -5.06 -8.74 20.85
C GLN A 69 -5.07 -8.14 19.43
N ILE A 70 -4.78 -8.96 18.43
CA ILE A 70 -4.78 -8.56 17.01
C ILE A 70 -6.21 -8.58 16.44
N ASN A 71 -7.09 -9.45 16.95
CA ASN A 71 -8.49 -9.52 16.55
C ASN A 71 -9.22 -8.20 16.87
N GLY A 72 -9.73 -7.55 15.84
CA GLY A 72 -10.38 -6.23 15.92
C GLY A 72 -9.59 -5.08 15.32
N VAL A 73 -8.41 -5.33 14.73
CA VAL A 73 -7.70 -4.33 13.92
C VAL A 73 -8.52 -3.97 12.67
N ASP A 74 -8.61 -2.68 12.38
CA ASP A 74 -9.34 -2.15 11.23
C ASP A 74 -8.84 -2.74 9.90
N ASN A 75 -9.77 -3.14 9.04
CA ASN A 75 -9.53 -3.67 7.68
C ASN A 75 -8.75 -5.00 7.61
N MET A 76 -8.80 -5.84 8.65
CA MET A 76 -8.26 -7.19 8.58
C MET A 76 -9.18 -8.14 7.80
N ILE A 77 -8.60 -8.92 6.86
CA ILE A 77 -9.34 -9.92 6.05
C ILE A 77 -9.16 -11.32 6.65
N TYR A 78 -7.92 -11.71 6.98
CA TYR A 78 -7.60 -12.99 7.59
C TYR A 78 -6.29 -12.89 8.38
N MET A 79 -6.09 -13.84 9.30
CA MET A 79 -4.86 -14.03 10.06
C MET A 79 -4.55 -15.53 10.07
N ASP A 80 -3.32 -15.90 9.70
CA ASP A 80 -2.82 -17.27 9.77
C ASP A 80 -1.59 -17.33 10.68
N SER A 81 -1.60 -18.25 11.64
CA SER A 81 -0.52 -18.45 12.61
C SER A 81 0.17 -19.79 12.35
N VAL A 82 1.46 -19.78 12.00
CA VAL A 82 2.24 -21.01 11.78
C VAL A 82 3.29 -21.16 12.87
N SER A 83 3.13 -22.15 13.76
CA SER A 83 4.10 -22.46 14.81
C SER A 83 5.02 -23.61 14.38
N ASN A 84 6.33 -23.42 14.38
CA ASN A 84 7.28 -24.48 14.01
C ASN A 84 7.96 -25.14 15.22
N GLY A 85 8.30 -26.42 15.09
CA GLY A 85 8.97 -27.24 16.13
C GLY A 85 10.41 -26.83 16.47
N GLN A 86 10.88 -25.72 15.90
CA GLN A 86 12.17 -25.10 16.24
C GLN A 86 12.01 -23.95 17.24
N GLY A 87 10.78 -23.65 17.69
CA GLY A 87 10.51 -22.62 18.70
C GLY A 87 10.22 -21.23 18.12
N ASN A 88 9.97 -21.12 16.82
CA ASN A 88 9.60 -19.85 16.17
C ASN A 88 8.12 -19.87 15.76
N MET A 89 7.48 -18.74 15.99
CA MET A 89 6.20 -18.30 15.43
C MET A 89 6.46 -17.05 14.60
#